data_AF-A0A377Z8H4-F1
#
_entry.id   AF-A0A377Z8H4-F1
#
_cell.length_a   1.000
_cell.length_b   1.000
_cell.length_c   1.000
_cell.angle_alpha   90.00
_cell.angle_beta   90.00
_cell.angle_gamma   90.00
#
_symmetry.space_group_name_H-M   'P 1'
#
loop_
_entity.id
_entity.type
_entity.pdbx_description
1 polymer ?
#
loop_
_entity_poly.entity_id
_entity_poly.type
_entity_poly.pdbx_seq_one_letter_code
_entity_poly.pdbx_strand_id
1 'polypeptide(L)'
;MNAFPGFGGGFRKNEPTTPSIMSNNVSVITKKINPKGEIKATYFTYTKPATFSPYEQECYYNVARMIRDHGGEAIYGWVLWESDIMIEGEAHCLYKDLSGNVFDITPRVSGEEKILFIEDSRLNISLKHIKETRFSMIQHTNPQLIFSMNLFVESKAVPLVFDQNEIRVIKLIDYKDSFLFQ
;
A
#
# COMPACT_ATOMS: atom_id res chain seq x y z
N MET A 1 2.60 0.45 18.97
CA MET A 1 3.95 0.37 18.38
C MET A 1 3.76 0.03 16.92
N ASN A 2 4.44 0.79 16.09
CA ASN A 2 3.99 1.19 14.76
C ASN A 2 3.95 0.01 13.78
N ALA A 3 2.81 -0.19 13.13
CA ALA A 3 2.75 -0.84 11.82
C ALA A 3 3.85 -0.25 10.94
N PHE A 4 4.50 -1.05 10.10
CA PHE A 4 5.53 -0.56 9.18
C PHE A 4 4.86 0.36 8.15
N PRO A 5 4.85 1.70 8.34
CA PRO A 5 4.37 2.57 7.29
C PRO A 5 5.40 2.46 6.17
N GLY A 6 5.00 2.63 4.91
CA GLY A 6 5.90 2.54 3.75
C GLY A 6 7.30 3.09 4.06
N PHE A 7 8.31 2.22 3.96
CA PHE A 7 9.67 2.54 4.42
C PHE A 7 10.19 3.75 3.63
N GLY A 8 10.40 4.88 4.31
CA GLY A 8 10.88 6.13 3.72
C GLY A 8 9.81 7.20 3.40
N GLY A 9 8.55 7.00 3.79
CA GLY A 9 7.49 8.01 3.59
C GLY A 9 7.70 9.31 4.37
N GLY A 10 7.37 10.44 3.73
CA GLY A 10 7.57 11.80 4.28
C GLY A 10 6.52 12.25 5.30
N PHE A 11 5.60 11.36 5.69
CA PHE A 11 4.36 11.59 6.46
C PHE A 11 4.46 12.29 7.84
N ARG A 12 5.60 12.89 8.19
CA ARG A 12 5.78 13.57 9.49
C ARG A 12 5.88 15.08 9.42
N LYS A 13 5.80 15.71 8.24
CA LYS A 13 6.05 17.17 8.15
C LYS A 13 4.86 18.07 7.77
N ASN A 14 3.89 17.67 6.92
CA ASN A 14 2.90 18.63 6.38
C ASN A 14 1.50 18.03 6.07
N GLU A 15 0.87 17.27 6.99
CA GLU A 15 -0.55 16.83 6.90
C GLU A 15 -1.08 16.47 5.49
N PRO A 16 -0.51 15.47 4.81
CA PRO A 16 -0.93 15.14 3.45
C PRO A 16 -2.35 14.54 3.42
N THR A 17 -3.05 14.76 2.31
CA THR A 17 -4.41 14.23 2.06
C THR A 17 -4.52 13.67 0.64
N THR A 18 -5.62 12.98 0.36
CA THR A 18 -5.91 12.42 -0.96
C THR A 18 -6.04 13.54 -2.00
N PRO A 19 -5.24 13.53 -3.07
CA PRO A 19 -5.28 14.57 -4.09
C PRO A 19 -6.50 14.47 -5.00
N SER A 20 -6.77 15.58 -5.69
CA SER A 20 -7.70 15.59 -6.83
C SER A 20 -7.10 14.86 -8.03
N ILE A 21 -7.85 13.97 -8.67
CA ILE A 21 -7.44 13.29 -9.92
C ILE A 21 -7.15 14.28 -11.06
N MET A 22 -7.72 15.48 -10.99
CA MET A 22 -7.48 16.55 -11.95
C MET A 22 -6.20 17.36 -11.67
N SER A 23 -5.49 17.06 -10.58
CA SER A 23 -4.23 17.73 -10.23
C SER A 23 -3.15 17.45 -11.28
N ASN A 24 -2.43 18.50 -11.69
CA ASN A 24 -1.26 18.36 -12.56
C ASN A 24 -0.22 17.43 -11.92
N ASN A 25 -0.01 17.54 -10.60
CA ASN A 25 0.96 16.72 -9.88
C ASN A 25 0.60 15.23 -9.93
N VAL A 26 -0.70 14.90 -9.84
CA VAL A 26 -1.19 13.52 -10.04
C VAL A 26 -0.83 13.01 -11.43
N SER A 27 -1.09 13.79 -12.49
CA SER A 27 -0.73 13.39 -13.86
C SER A 27 0.78 13.19 -14.02
N VAL A 28 1.59 14.08 -13.43
CA VAL A 28 3.06 14.01 -13.50
C VAL A 28 3.58 12.77 -12.77
N ILE A 29 3.22 12.57 -11.50
CA ILE A 29 3.73 11.42 -10.73
C ILE A 29 3.26 10.10 -11.33
N THR A 30 2.01 10.04 -11.81
CA THR A 30 1.46 8.85 -12.48
C THR A 30 2.32 8.43 -13.68
N LYS A 31 2.64 9.39 -14.56
CA LYS A 31 3.52 9.15 -15.72
C LYS A 31 4.94 8.78 -15.32
N LYS A 32 5.43 9.29 -14.20
CA LYS A 32 6.77 8.99 -13.69
C LYS A 32 6.85 7.58 -13.08
N ILE A 33 5.81 7.14 -12.37
CA ILE A 33 5.73 5.80 -11.79
C ILE A 33 5.74 4.74 -12.90
N ASN A 34 4.90 4.86 -13.93
CA ASN A 34 4.91 3.95 -15.08
C ASN A 34 4.97 4.73 -16.41
N PRO A 35 6.18 5.06 -16.88
CA PRO A 35 6.35 5.82 -18.11
C PRO A 35 5.90 5.11 -19.38
N LYS A 36 5.75 3.79 -19.34
CA LYS A 36 5.47 2.94 -20.50
C LYS A 36 4.07 2.33 -20.51
N GLY A 37 3.33 2.44 -19.42
CA GLY A 37 2.02 1.82 -19.27
C GLY A 37 0.91 2.85 -19.14
N GLU A 38 -0.31 2.39 -19.39
CA GLU A 38 -1.51 3.13 -19.04
C GLU A 38 -1.73 2.96 -17.53
N ILE A 39 -1.24 3.90 -16.72
CA ILE A 39 -1.73 4.01 -15.35
C ILE A 39 -2.98 4.87 -15.35
N LYS A 40 -4.05 4.32 -14.76
CA LYS A 40 -5.24 5.07 -14.39
C LYS A 40 -5.31 5.22 -12.88
N ALA A 41 -5.39 6.46 -12.42
CA ALA A 41 -5.72 6.77 -11.04
C ALA A 41 -7.23 6.59 -10.82
N THR A 42 -7.63 5.86 -9.77
CA THR A 42 -9.03 5.57 -9.47
C THR A 42 -9.32 5.84 -8.00
N TYR A 43 -10.47 6.44 -7.71
CA TYR A 43 -10.90 6.65 -6.34
C TYR A 43 -11.50 5.39 -5.75
N PHE A 44 -11.10 5.07 -4.52
CA PHE A 44 -11.74 4.06 -3.70
C PHE A 44 -12.18 4.68 -2.38
N THR A 45 -13.32 4.21 -1.88
CA THR A 45 -13.83 4.57 -0.55
C THR A 45 -13.63 3.39 0.38
N TYR A 46 -13.19 3.66 1.60
CA TYR A 46 -13.01 2.66 2.63
C TYR A 46 -14.32 1.87 2.82
N THR A 47 -14.20 0.56 2.69
CA THR A 47 -15.27 -0.40 2.86
C THR A 47 -14.93 -1.29 4.03
N LYS A 48 -15.62 -1.10 5.15
CA LYS A 48 -15.41 -1.91 6.35
C LYS A 48 -15.85 -3.37 6.10
N PRO A 49 -14.96 -4.37 6.26
CA PRO A 49 -15.36 -5.77 6.22
C PRO A 49 -16.40 -6.10 7.29
N ALA A 50 -17.38 -6.94 6.94
CA ALA A 50 -18.41 -7.39 7.89
C ALA A 50 -17.91 -8.47 8.87
N THR A 51 -16.87 -9.21 8.48
CA THR A 51 -16.41 -10.43 9.18
C THR A 51 -15.27 -10.19 10.16
N PHE A 52 -14.60 -9.03 10.10
CA PHE A 52 -13.54 -8.66 11.03
C PHE A 52 -13.30 -7.15 11.10
N SER A 53 -12.59 -6.73 12.14
CA SER A 53 -12.08 -5.36 12.22
C SER A 53 -10.68 -5.29 11.58
N PRO A 54 -10.51 -4.58 10.46
CA PRO A 54 -9.22 -4.44 9.79
C PRO A 54 -8.26 -3.59 10.61
N TYR A 55 -6.97 -3.89 10.52
CA TYR A 55 -5.93 -3.10 11.18
C TYR A 55 -5.47 -1.95 10.27
N GLU A 56 -5.34 -0.76 10.84
CA GLU A 56 -4.74 0.40 10.14
C GLU A 56 -3.31 0.07 9.69
N GLN A 57 -2.89 0.59 8.54
CA GLN A 57 -1.55 0.39 7.94
C GLN A 57 -1.16 -1.06 7.58
N GLU A 58 -2.03 -2.05 7.84
CA GLU A 58 -1.76 -3.47 7.59
C GLU A 58 -2.52 -3.98 6.35
N CYS A 59 -2.42 -3.26 5.23
CA CYS A 59 -3.23 -3.52 4.04
C CYS A 59 -3.04 -4.93 3.46
N TYR A 60 -1.79 -5.40 3.41
CA TYR A 60 -1.44 -6.74 2.96
C TYR A 60 -2.10 -7.83 3.81
N TYR A 61 -2.11 -7.67 5.14
CA TYR A 61 -2.74 -8.62 6.04
C TYR A 61 -4.26 -8.61 5.90
N ASN A 62 -4.87 -7.42 5.88
CA ASN A 62 -6.32 -7.30 5.76
C ASN A 62 -6.82 -8.00 4.48
N VAL A 63 -6.11 -7.79 3.36
CA VAL A 63 -6.42 -8.42 2.08
C VAL A 63 -6.14 -9.92 2.10
N ALA A 64 -5.03 -10.36 2.68
CA ALA A 64 -4.72 -11.78 2.81
C ALA A 64 -5.79 -12.53 3.63
N ARG A 65 -6.32 -11.89 4.67
CA ARG A 65 -7.45 -12.41 5.44
C ARG A 65 -8.74 -12.48 4.63
N MET A 66 -9.09 -11.41 3.90
CA MET A 66 -10.26 -11.42 3.04
C MET A 66 -10.20 -12.54 1.99
N ILE A 67 -9.05 -12.71 1.34
CA ILE A 67 -8.84 -13.76 0.33
C ILE A 67 -8.91 -15.15 0.95
N ARG A 68 -8.31 -15.36 2.12
CA ARG A 68 -8.40 -16.66 2.81
C ARG A 68 -9.84 -17.02 3.16
N ASP A 69 -10.61 -16.04 3.62
CA ASP A 69 -11.96 -16.27 4.15
C ASP A 69 -13.03 -16.30 3.04
N HIS A 70 -12.81 -15.64 1.88
CA HIS A 70 -13.82 -15.47 0.82
C HIS A 70 -13.33 -15.76 -0.61
N GLY A 71 -12.06 -16.10 -0.80
CA GLY A 71 -11.42 -16.14 -2.12
C GLY A 71 -11.21 -14.74 -2.71
N GLY A 72 -10.80 -14.68 -3.98
CA GLY A 72 -10.50 -13.43 -4.69
C GLY A 72 -9.00 -13.21 -4.88
N GLU A 73 -8.60 -11.97 -5.16
CA GLU A 73 -7.22 -11.62 -5.48
C GLU A 73 -6.78 -10.27 -4.87
N ALA A 74 -5.47 -10.10 -4.78
CA ALA A 74 -4.85 -8.86 -4.30
C ALA A 74 -4.52 -7.97 -5.49
N ILE A 75 -4.82 -6.68 -5.38
CA ILE A 75 -4.42 -5.66 -6.36
C ILE A 75 -3.38 -4.75 -5.70
N TYR A 76 -2.20 -4.65 -6.31
CA TYR A 76 -1.10 -3.84 -5.82
C TYR A 76 -1.04 -2.49 -6.51
N GLY A 77 -0.57 -1.49 -5.76
CA GLY A 77 -0.45 -0.16 -6.29
C GLY A 77 0.00 0.86 -5.26
N TRP A 78 -0.27 2.11 -5.61
CA TRP A 78 0.14 3.28 -4.84
C TRP A 78 -1.09 4.08 -4.44
N VAL A 79 -1.27 4.35 -3.15
CA VAL A 79 -2.15 5.42 -2.71
C VAL A 79 -1.40 6.73 -2.85
N LEU A 80 -1.99 7.69 -3.55
CA LEU A 80 -1.40 9.02 -3.67
C LEU A 80 -1.76 9.89 -2.48
N TRP A 81 -0.75 10.55 -1.93
CA TRP A 81 -0.86 11.51 -0.86
C TRP A 81 -0.17 12.81 -1.26
N GLU A 82 -0.88 13.93 -1.18
CA GLU A 82 -0.37 15.24 -1.59
C GLU A 82 -0.37 16.22 -0.42
N SER A 83 0.68 17.03 -0.36
CA SER A 83 0.84 18.18 0.53
C SER A 83 1.33 19.37 -0.29
N ASP A 84 1.49 20.55 0.32
CA ASP A 84 1.98 21.75 -0.39
C ASP A 84 3.39 21.62 -0.97
N ILE A 85 4.19 20.64 -0.52
CA ILE A 85 5.61 20.51 -0.93
C ILE A 85 5.88 19.33 -1.86
N MET A 86 5.02 18.30 -1.85
CA MET A 86 5.24 17.06 -2.58
C MET A 86 3.97 16.24 -2.72
N ILE A 87 4.01 15.31 -3.67
CA ILE A 87 3.10 14.16 -3.77
C ILE A 87 3.90 12.87 -3.68
N GLU A 88 3.38 11.86 -2.98
CA GLU A 88 3.99 10.55 -2.85
C GLU A 88 3.01 9.41 -3.11
N GLY A 89 3.55 8.28 -3.55
CA GLY A 89 2.82 7.01 -3.61
C GLY A 89 3.17 6.16 -2.39
N GLU A 90 2.19 5.85 -1.55
CA GLU A 90 2.34 4.84 -0.50
C GLU A 90 1.96 3.46 -1.04
N ALA A 91 2.84 2.47 -0.89
CA ALA A 91 2.57 1.11 -1.33
C ALA A 91 1.33 0.55 -0.63
N HIS A 92 0.33 0.11 -1.39
CA HIS A 92 -0.98 -0.29 -0.87
C HIS A 92 -1.54 -1.52 -1.59
N CYS A 93 -2.43 -2.21 -0.90
CA CYS A 93 -3.07 -3.43 -1.37
C CYS A 93 -4.60 -3.30 -1.25
N LEU A 94 -5.29 -3.54 -2.37
CA LEU A 94 -6.75 -3.61 -2.45
C LEU A 94 -7.20 -5.06 -2.58
N TYR A 95 -8.43 -5.35 -2.13
CA TYR A 95 -9.06 -6.65 -2.27
C TYR A 95 -9.97 -6.66 -3.50
N LYS A 96 -9.81 -7.62 -4.40
CA LYS A 96 -10.74 -7.87 -5.49
C LYS A 96 -11.50 -9.17 -5.25
N ASP A 97 -12.82 -9.09 -5.22
CA ASP A 97 -13.68 -10.26 -4.98
C ASP A 97 -13.77 -11.17 -6.23
N LEU A 98 -14.42 -12.33 -6.06
CA LEU A 98 -14.64 -13.30 -7.14
C LEU A 98 -15.55 -12.79 -8.27
N SER A 99 -16.32 -11.72 -8.03
CA SER A 99 -17.17 -11.06 -9.03
C SER A 99 -16.41 -9.97 -9.80
N GLY A 100 -15.17 -9.66 -9.40
CA GLY A 100 -14.32 -8.64 -9.98
C GLY A 100 -14.47 -7.24 -9.38
N ASN A 101 -15.26 -7.07 -8.31
CA ASN A 101 -15.37 -5.79 -7.61
C ASN A 101 -14.12 -5.54 -6.76
N VAL A 102 -13.63 -4.31 -6.76
CA VAL A 102 -12.41 -3.92 -6.04
C VAL A 102 -12.76 -3.05 -4.84
N PHE A 103 -12.23 -3.42 -3.69
CA PHE A 103 -12.50 -2.81 -2.40
C PHE A 103 -11.22 -2.38 -1.72
N ASP A 104 -11.31 -1.20 -1.14
CA ASP A 104 -10.34 -0.71 -0.19
C ASP A 104 -10.84 -0.98 1.23
N ILE A 105 -10.18 -1.91 1.93
CA ILE A 105 -10.66 -2.44 3.21
C ILE A 105 -9.80 -2.04 4.41
N THR A 106 -8.83 -1.14 4.20
CA THR A 106 -7.87 -0.77 5.24
C THR A 106 -8.16 0.64 5.75
N PRO A 107 -8.50 0.81 7.05
CA PRO A 107 -8.74 2.12 7.63
C PRO A 107 -7.44 2.92 7.75
N ARG A 108 -7.56 4.24 7.74
CA ARG A 108 -6.42 5.18 7.78
C ARG A 108 -6.29 5.72 9.17
N VAL A 109 -5.05 5.87 9.61
CA VAL A 109 -4.73 6.55 10.88
C VAL A 109 -5.26 7.98 10.90
N SER A 110 -5.26 8.66 9.74
CA SER A 110 -5.79 10.02 9.60
C SER A 110 -7.33 10.09 9.62
N GLY A 111 -8.03 8.96 9.48
CA GLY A 111 -9.47 8.92 9.25
C GLY A 111 -9.91 9.21 7.81
N GLU A 112 -8.97 9.38 6.86
CA GLU A 112 -9.31 9.57 5.45
C GLU A 112 -10.09 8.37 4.90
N GLU A 113 -11.32 8.63 4.44
CA GLU A 113 -12.23 7.59 3.94
C GLU A 113 -12.11 7.37 2.43
N LYS A 114 -11.49 8.28 1.69
CA LYS A 114 -11.36 8.21 0.24
C LYS A 114 -9.89 8.31 -0.16
N ILE A 115 -9.45 7.39 -1.00
CA ILE A 115 -8.07 7.36 -1.53
C ILE A 115 -8.06 7.45 -3.04
N LEU A 116 -7.02 8.08 -3.59
CA LEU A 116 -6.71 8.02 -5.01
C LEU A 116 -5.63 6.95 -5.21
N PHE A 117 -5.97 5.88 -5.90
CA PHE A 117 -5.11 4.71 -6.07
C PHE A 117 -4.65 4.56 -7.51
N ILE A 118 -3.40 4.18 -7.67
CA ILE A 118 -2.77 3.80 -8.93
C ILE A 118 -2.44 2.32 -8.86
N GLU A 119 -3.02 1.51 -9.73
CA GLU A 119 -2.61 0.12 -9.88
C GLU A 119 -1.20 0.04 -10.49
N ASP A 120 -0.35 -0.80 -9.92
CA ASP A 120 0.99 -1.05 -10.40
C ASP A 120 1.40 -2.50 -10.10
N SER A 121 1.17 -3.39 -11.07
CA SER A 121 1.50 -4.82 -10.96
C SER A 121 3.01 -5.12 -10.87
N ARG A 122 3.87 -4.10 -11.00
CA ARG A 122 5.33 -4.24 -10.80
C ARG A 122 5.73 -4.21 -9.33
N LEU A 123 4.82 -3.81 -8.43
CA LEU A 123 4.99 -3.96 -6.97
C LEU A 123 5.02 -5.45 -6.61
N ASN A 124 6.20 -6.04 -6.64
CA ASN A 124 6.43 -7.40 -6.17
C ASN A 124 6.61 -7.39 -4.65
N ILE A 125 5.54 -7.67 -3.92
CA ILE A 125 5.57 -7.85 -2.46
C ILE A 125 5.66 -9.35 -2.19
N SER A 126 6.68 -9.75 -1.44
CA SER A 126 6.84 -11.13 -0.99
C SER A 126 7.35 -11.18 0.43
N LEU A 127 6.91 -12.19 1.18
CA LEU A 127 7.17 -12.44 2.57
C LEU A 127 7.75 -13.84 2.68
N LYS A 128 8.91 -13.95 3.32
CA LYS A 128 9.62 -15.20 3.51
C LYS A 128 9.83 -15.45 4.99
N HIS A 129 9.42 -16.62 5.46
CA HIS A 129 9.85 -17.12 6.76
C HIS A 129 11.32 -17.55 6.67
N ILE A 130 12.18 -16.99 7.52
CA ILE A 130 13.60 -17.35 7.53
C ILE A 130 13.83 -18.48 8.52
N LYS A 131 13.58 -18.23 9.80
CA LYS A 131 13.70 -19.18 10.92
C LYS A 131 13.04 -18.61 12.16
N GLU A 132 12.58 -19.47 13.06
CA GLU A 132 12.01 -19.07 14.35
C GLU A 132 10.97 -17.94 14.18
N THR A 133 11.23 -16.77 14.73
CA THR A 133 10.37 -15.58 14.65
C THR A 133 10.82 -14.60 13.56
N ARG A 134 11.86 -14.90 12.77
CA ARG A 134 12.41 -13.97 11.77
C ARG A 134 11.78 -14.14 10.40
N PHE A 135 11.38 -13.01 9.81
CA PHE A 135 10.82 -12.92 8.47
C PHE A 135 11.61 -11.90 7.63
N SER A 136 11.56 -12.07 6.31
CA SER A 136 12.02 -11.08 5.33
C SER A 136 10.84 -10.70 4.45
N MET A 137 10.64 -9.42 4.20
CA MET A 137 9.66 -8.95 3.23
C MET A 137 10.33 -8.03 2.20
N ILE A 138 10.04 -8.24 0.92
CA ILE A 138 10.34 -7.24 -0.10
C ILE A 138 9.24 -6.19 -0.04
N GLN A 139 9.63 -4.96 0.29
CA GLN A 139 8.78 -3.78 0.19
C GLN A 139 9.34 -2.84 -0.86
N HIS A 140 8.62 -1.77 -1.16
CA HIS A 140 9.08 -0.73 -2.05
C HIS A 140 9.11 0.61 -1.32
N THR A 141 10.16 1.41 -1.57
CA THR A 141 10.19 2.79 -1.09
C THR A 141 9.16 3.63 -1.83
N ASN A 142 8.55 4.60 -1.16
CA ASN A 142 7.57 5.47 -1.77
C ASN A 142 8.19 6.28 -2.92
N PRO A 143 7.63 6.25 -4.15
CA PRO A 143 8.00 7.22 -5.18
C PRO A 143 7.50 8.60 -4.76
N GLN A 144 8.31 9.63 -4.98
CA GLN A 144 8.03 10.99 -4.52
C GLN A 144 8.29 11.99 -5.64
N LEU A 145 7.41 12.97 -5.78
CA LEU A 145 7.64 14.15 -6.62
C LEU A 145 7.68 15.38 -5.72
N ILE A 146 8.87 15.98 -5.59
CA ILE A 146 9.12 17.15 -4.76
C ILE A 146 8.99 18.41 -5.63
N PHE A 147 8.01 19.26 -5.32
CA PHE A 147 7.58 20.33 -6.22
C PHE A 147 8.63 21.42 -6.41
N SER A 148 9.22 21.90 -5.31
CA SER A 148 10.20 23.00 -5.33
C SER A 148 11.46 22.68 -6.13
N MET A 149 11.82 21.39 -6.20
CA MET A 149 13.01 20.91 -6.90
C MET A 149 12.69 20.30 -8.26
N ASN A 150 11.41 20.15 -8.61
CA ASN A 150 10.95 19.34 -9.73
C ASN A 150 11.66 17.96 -9.78
N LEU A 151 11.87 17.37 -8.61
CA LEU A 151 12.65 16.15 -8.42
C LEU A 151 11.71 14.97 -8.26
N PHE A 152 11.86 13.97 -9.12
CA PHE A 152 11.22 12.67 -8.94
C PHE A 152 12.20 11.67 -8.33
N VAL A 153 11.81 11.09 -7.21
CA VAL A 153 12.50 9.98 -6.56
C VAL A 153 11.77 8.70 -6.93
N GLU A 154 12.47 7.82 -7.65
CA GLU A 154 11.92 6.52 -8.06
C GLU A 154 11.78 5.56 -6.89
N SER A 155 10.72 4.74 -6.94
CA SER A 155 10.54 3.60 -6.06
C SER A 155 11.64 2.56 -6.27
N LYS A 156 12.08 1.93 -5.18
CA LYS A 156 13.05 0.83 -5.20
C LYS A 156 12.55 -0.28 -4.28
N ALA A 157 12.66 -1.52 -4.77
CA ALA A 157 12.48 -2.70 -3.95
C ALA A 157 13.58 -2.76 -2.87
N VAL A 158 13.17 -2.91 -1.63
CA VAL A 158 14.06 -3.00 -0.45
C VAL A 158 13.70 -4.25 0.36
N PRO A 159 14.68 -5.10 0.69
CA PRO A 159 14.47 -6.19 1.62
C PRO A 159 14.44 -5.66 3.04
N LEU A 160 13.35 -5.93 3.76
CA LEU A 160 13.20 -5.66 5.18
C LEU A 160 13.25 -6.99 5.94
N VAL A 161 14.17 -7.12 6.88
CA VAL A 161 14.21 -8.25 7.81
C VAL A 161 13.73 -7.77 9.16
N PHE A 162 12.77 -8.47 9.74
CA PHE A 162 12.17 -8.10 11.01
C PHE A 162 11.85 -9.35 11.84
N ASP A 163 11.65 -9.14 13.14
CA ASP A 163 11.18 -10.18 14.05
C ASP A 163 9.66 -10.09 14.23
N GLN A 164 8.97 -11.22 14.11
CA GLN A 164 7.52 -11.35 14.31
C GLN A 164 7.07 -10.83 15.68
N ASN A 165 7.90 -10.89 16.71
CA ASN A 165 7.55 -10.37 18.03
C ASN A 165 7.42 -8.82 18.05
N GLU A 166 7.94 -8.14 17.03
CA GLU A 166 7.72 -6.70 16.81
C GLU A 166 6.28 -6.43 16.33
N ILE A 167 5.65 -7.40 15.68
CA ILE A 167 4.28 -7.34 15.17
C ILE A 167 3.35 -8.10 16.14
N ARG A 168 2.72 -7.38 17.06
CA ARG A 168 1.97 -7.98 18.18
C ARG A 168 0.55 -8.45 17.83
N VAL A 169 -0.01 -7.97 16.73
CA VAL A 169 -1.45 -8.13 16.39
C VAL A 169 -1.72 -9.18 15.31
N ILE A 170 -0.67 -9.60 14.58
CA ILE A 170 -0.77 -10.45 13.40
C ILE A 170 0.26 -11.57 13.53
N LYS A 171 -0.16 -12.83 13.47
CA LYS A 171 0.74 -13.97 13.30
C LYS A 171 0.92 -14.25 11.81
N LEU A 172 2.04 -13.82 11.23
CA LEU A 172 2.30 -13.98 9.80
C LEU A 172 2.34 -15.44 9.35
N ILE A 173 2.70 -16.33 10.27
CA ILE A 173 2.72 -17.78 10.03
C ILE A 173 1.34 -18.34 9.65
N ASP A 174 0.25 -17.68 10.06
CA ASP A 174 -1.13 -18.08 9.75
C ASP A 174 -1.53 -17.75 8.30
N TYR A 175 -0.61 -17.12 7.55
CA TYR A 175 -0.80 -16.65 6.17
C TYR A 175 0.21 -17.27 5.21
N LYS A 176 0.86 -18.38 5.59
CA LYS A 176 1.79 -19.11 4.70
C LYS A 176 1.19 -19.48 3.35
N ASP A 177 -0.11 -19.72 3.31
CA ASP A 177 -0.82 -20.10 2.09
C ASP A 177 -1.40 -18.87 1.34
N SER A 178 -1.08 -17.65 1.81
CA SER A 178 -1.52 -16.41 1.17
C SER A 178 -0.58 -16.00 0.04
N PHE A 179 -1.05 -15.06 -0.78
CA PHE A 179 -0.26 -14.42 -1.84
C PHE A 179 1.05 -13.81 -1.35
N LEU A 180 1.18 -13.52 -0.05
CA LEU A 180 2.38 -12.90 0.50
C LEU A 180 3.57 -13.86 0.47
N PHE A 181 3.39 -15.17 0.56
CA PHE A 181 4.48 -16.14 0.71
C PHE A 181 5.01 -16.73 -0.62
N GLN A 182 4.78 -16.02 -1.73
CA GLN A 182 5.24 -16.41 -3.07
C GLN A 182 6.74 -16.22 -3.29
#